data_AF-A0A538P3Z7-F1
#
_entry.id   AF-A0A538P3Z7-F1
#
_cell.length_a   1.000
_cell.length_b   1.000
_cell.length_c   1.000
_cell.angle_alpha   90.00
_cell.angle_beta   90.00
_cell.angle_gamma   90.00
#
_symmetry.space_group_name_H-M   'P 1'
#
loop_
_entity.id
_entity.type
_entity.pdbx_description
1 polymer ?
#
loop_
_entity_poly.entity_id
_entity_poly.type
_entity_poly.pdbx_seq_one_letter_code
_entity_poly.pdbx_strand_id
1 'polypeptide(L)'
;MKLLSGDGLRKDILESYFKNHKEWSFVISPSPEHGFYDAIVSGPDGAWMLKIDSLFKPVPIVIGSPVEAKPRLKSENPFPYGYRKVSRELVLRTLGGEGYPPSDKRLASFLSLLRSETVVPEGGGHYAEGPFVLTSSRKDVLSEKQKEIDD
;
A
#
# COMPACT_ATOMS: atom_id res chain seq x y z
N MET A 1 23.22 -11.40 7.38
CA MET A 1 22.20 -10.35 7.18
C MET A 1 22.55 -9.53 5.94
N LYS A 2 21.65 -9.43 4.97
CA LYS A 2 21.87 -8.70 3.70
C LYS A 2 21.21 -7.33 3.81
N LEU A 3 21.99 -6.27 3.92
CA LEU A 3 21.49 -4.90 3.91
C LEU A 3 21.38 -4.41 2.46
N LEU A 4 20.22 -3.89 2.12
CA LEU A 4 19.90 -3.32 0.81
C LEU A 4 19.49 -1.86 0.98
N SER A 5 19.88 -1.01 0.04
CA SER A 5 19.47 0.40 -0.01
C SER A 5 18.91 0.75 -1.38
N GLY A 6 18.02 1.75 -1.40
CA GLY A 6 17.48 2.33 -2.63
C GLY A 6 16.96 1.30 -3.64
N ASP A 7 17.52 1.34 -4.85
CA ASP A 7 17.08 0.52 -5.98
C ASP A 7 17.25 -0.99 -5.76
N GLY A 8 18.28 -1.40 -5.04
CA GLY A 8 18.54 -2.82 -4.78
C GLY A 8 17.45 -3.44 -3.91
N LEU A 9 16.99 -2.70 -2.88
CA LEU A 9 15.89 -3.10 -2.02
C LEU A 9 14.57 -3.12 -2.79
N ARG A 10 14.29 -2.05 -3.56
CA ARG A 10 13.08 -1.94 -4.37
C ARG A 10 12.97 -3.08 -5.37
N LYS A 11 14.05 -3.41 -6.06
CA LYS A 11 14.11 -4.51 -7.03
C LYS A 11 13.81 -5.86 -6.36
N ASP A 12 14.44 -6.14 -5.23
CA ASP A 12 14.27 -7.40 -4.49
C ASP A 12 12.80 -7.62 -4.05
N ILE A 13 12.19 -6.56 -3.50
CA ILE A 13 10.77 -6.58 -3.08
C ILE A 13 9.84 -6.76 -4.29
N LEU A 14 10.06 -6.01 -5.38
CA LEU A 14 9.21 -6.10 -6.58
C LEU A 14 9.33 -7.45 -7.29
N GLU A 15 10.53 -8.02 -7.38
CA GLU A 15 10.72 -9.36 -7.93
C GLU A 15 9.97 -10.42 -7.11
N SER A 16 9.97 -10.30 -5.78
CA SER A 16 9.18 -11.17 -4.92
C SER A 16 7.68 -10.95 -5.12
N TYR A 17 7.24 -9.70 -5.27
CA TYR A 17 5.84 -9.38 -5.53
C TYR A 17 5.35 -9.97 -6.86
N PHE A 18 6.16 -9.87 -7.93
CA PHE A 18 5.81 -10.41 -9.24
C PHE A 18 5.72 -11.94 -9.26
N LYS A 19 6.46 -12.63 -8.40
CA LYS A 19 6.34 -14.09 -8.24
C LYS A 19 5.02 -14.49 -7.59
N ASN A 20 4.59 -13.75 -6.57
CA ASN A 20 3.38 -14.06 -5.83
C ASN A 20 2.75 -12.79 -5.24
N HIS A 21 1.84 -12.13 -5.97
CA HIS A 21 1.28 -10.81 -5.67
C HIS A 21 0.15 -10.81 -4.63
N LYS A 22 -0.21 -11.98 -4.10
CA LYS A 22 -1.34 -12.15 -3.16
C LYS A 22 -0.86 -12.01 -1.72
N GLU A 23 -1.76 -11.56 -0.85
CA GLU A 23 -1.53 -11.49 0.61
C GLU A 23 -0.34 -10.60 1.04
N TRP A 24 -0.08 -9.54 0.27
CA TRP A 24 0.93 -8.55 0.67
C TRP A 24 0.37 -7.56 1.68
N SER A 25 1.23 -7.14 2.60
CA SER A 25 0.97 -6.08 3.56
C SER A 25 2.15 -5.12 3.65
N PHE A 26 1.83 -3.84 3.82
CA PHE A 26 2.77 -2.78 4.08
C PHE A 26 2.30 -2.03 5.32
N VAL A 27 3.12 -2.03 6.37
CA VAL A 27 2.86 -1.31 7.61
C VAL A 27 3.97 -0.30 7.81
N ILE A 28 3.62 0.92 8.19
CA ILE A 28 4.58 1.98 8.48
C ILE A 28 4.16 2.72 9.75
N SER A 29 5.14 3.06 10.57
CA SER A 29 4.95 3.82 11.81
C SER A 29 6.11 4.79 12.04
N PRO A 30 5.85 6.00 12.54
CA PRO A 30 6.92 6.83 13.07
C PRO A 30 7.56 6.12 14.26
N SER A 31 8.89 6.10 14.33
CA SER A 31 9.62 5.57 15.48
C SER A 31 9.81 6.64 16.55
N PRO A 32 9.33 6.41 17.78
CA PRO A 32 9.50 7.36 18.88
C PRO A 32 10.97 7.60 19.27
N GLU A 33 11.86 6.65 19.00
CA GLU A 33 13.22 6.64 19.56
C GLU A 33 14.23 7.47 18.76
N HIS A 34 14.04 7.57 17.45
CA HIS A 34 15.08 8.13 16.55
C HIS A 34 14.51 9.04 15.46
N GLY A 35 13.21 9.33 15.49
CA GLY A 35 12.58 10.28 14.55
C GLY A 35 12.55 9.83 13.08
N PHE A 36 12.94 8.58 12.79
CA PHE A 36 12.75 7.96 11.48
C PHE A 36 11.43 7.19 11.46
N TYR A 37 11.03 6.74 10.27
CA TYR A 37 9.92 5.83 10.10
C TYR A 37 10.42 4.39 9.98
N ASP A 38 9.69 3.50 10.65
CA ASP A 38 9.88 2.07 10.56
C ASP A 38 8.79 1.51 9.68
N ALA A 39 9.16 0.68 8.71
CA ALA A 39 8.18 -0.02 7.89
C ALA A 39 8.49 -1.51 7.79
N ILE A 40 7.44 -2.29 7.63
CA ILE A 40 7.53 -3.72 7.34
C ILE A 40 6.72 -3.98 6.08
N VAL A 41 7.39 -4.60 5.11
CA VAL A 41 6.78 -5.11 3.88
C VAL A 41 6.81 -6.62 3.98
N SER A 42 5.67 -7.28 3.83
CA SER A 42 5.60 -8.74 3.89
C SER A 42 4.69 -9.30 2.83
N GLY A 43 5.09 -10.43 2.27
CA GLY A 43 4.31 -11.26 1.37
C GLY A 43 4.40 -12.73 1.77
N PRO A 44 3.89 -13.66 0.94
CA PRO A 44 3.83 -15.08 1.26
C PRO A 44 5.21 -15.73 1.46
N ASP A 45 6.20 -15.24 0.71
CA ASP A 45 7.51 -15.87 0.57
C ASP A 45 8.61 -15.17 1.37
N GLY A 46 8.34 -13.98 1.90
CA GLY A 46 9.34 -13.21 2.64
C GLY A 46 8.80 -11.91 3.23
N ALA A 47 9.63 -11.27 4.05
CA ALA A 47 9.35 -9.97 4.64
C ALA A 47 10.65 -9.16 4.77
N TRP A 48 10.51 -7.84 4.76
CA TRP A 48 11.59 -6.86 4.87
C TRP A 48 11.25 -5.84 5.93
N MET A 49 12.20 -5.58 6.83
CA MET A 49 12.15 -4.43 7.74
C MET A 49 12.92 -3.28 7.12
N LEU A 50 12.28 -2.11 7.09
CA LEU A 50 12.78 -0.90 6.46
C LEU A 50 12.93 0.22 7.50
N LYS A 51 14.01 0.98 7.37
CA LYS A 51 14.20 2.30 7.97
C LYS A 51 14.07 3.35 6.87
N ILE A 52 13.19 4.31 7.07
CA ILE A 52 12.90 5.39 6.14
C ILE A 52 13.18 6.70 6.86
N ASP A 53 14.07 7.53 6.33
CA ASP A 53 14.48 8.76 7.01
C ASP A 53 13.35 9.79 7.12
N SER A 54 12.47 9.87 6.12
CA SER A 54 11.29 10.75 6.11
C SER A 54 10.28 10.30 5.06
N LEU A 55 8.98 10.54 5.30
CA LEU A 55 7.93 10.37 4.28
C LEU A 55 7.61 11.67 3.52
N PHE A 56 8.26 12.78 3.89
CA PHE A 56 7.96 14.10 3.36
C PHE A 56 9.03 14.61 2.37
N LYS A 57 10.11 13.84 2.19
CA LYS A 57 11.16 14.16 1.21
C LYS A 57 10.78 13.60 -0.17
N PRO A 58 11.07 14.33 -1.27
CA PRO A 58 10.85 13.82 -2.63
C PRO A 58 11.61 12.51 -2.92
N VAL A 59 12.80 12.35 -2.33
CA VAL A 59 13.64 11.16 -2.47
C VAL A 59 14.10 10.73 -1.07
N PRO A 60 13.30 9.93 -0.35
CA PRO A 60 13.67 9.48 0.98
C PRO A 60 14.77 8.43 0.93
N ILE A 61 15.63 8.43 1.95
CA ILE A 61 16.64 7.39 2.14
C ILE A 61 15.94 6.19 2.78
N VAL A 62 15.96 5.07 2.05
CA VAL A 62 15.38 3.80 2.50
C VAL A 62 16.47 2.75 2.59
N ILE A 63 16.59 2.15 3.77
CA ILE A 63 17.50 1.04 4.06
C ILE A 63 16.66 -0.12 4.57
N GLY A 64 16.91 -1.32 4.09
CA GLY A 64 16.14 -2.49 4.49
C GLY A 64 16.96 -3.77 4.54
N SER A 65 16.41 -4.75 5.25
CA SER A 65 16.93 -6.12 5.29
C SER A 65 15.77 -7.10 5.23
N PRO A 66 15.91 -8.24 4.53
CA PRO A 66 15.00 -9.35 4.72
C PRO A 66 15.06 -9.82 6.18
N VAL A 67 13.93 -10.28 6.69
CA VAL A 67 13.82 -10.89 8.02
C VAL A 67 13.67 -12.41 7.88
N GLU A 68 14.30 -13.14 8.79
CA GLU A 68 14.23 -14.62 8.83
C GLU A 68 12.90 -15.12 9.39
N ALA A 69 12.37 -14.40 10.38
CA ALA A 69 10.99 -14.59 10.80
C ALA A 69 10.09 -14.23 9.61
N LYS A 70 9.04 -15.03 9.36
CA LYS A 70 7.97 -14.68 8.42
C LYS A 70 6.84 -14.02 9.22
N PRO A 71 6.96 -12.76 9.69
CA PRO A 71 5.86 -12.12 10.38
C PRO A 71 4.75 -11.98 9.35
N ARG A 72 3.71 -12.80 9.47
CA ARG A 72 2.43 -12.55 8.81
C ARG A 72 1.77 -11.42 9.57
N LEU A 73 2.24 -10.19 9.33
CA LEU A 73 1.58 -9.01 9.84
C LEU A 73 0.21 -8.96 9.16
N LYS A 74 -0.81 -9.39 9.90
CA LYS A 74 -2.19 -9.17 9.46
C LYS A 74 -2.43 -7.68 9.58
N SER A 75 -2.37 -6.98 8.45
CA SER A 75 -2.94 -5.65 8.36
C SER A 75 -4.43 -5.77 8.66
N GLU A 76 -4.93 -5.02 9.63
CA GLU A 76 -6.37 -4.92 9.87
C GLU A 76 -7.08 -4.17 8.73
N ASN A 77 -6.33 -3.62 7.77
CA ASN A 77 -6.90 -3.03 6.58
C ASN A 77 -7.63 -4.10 5.74
N PRO A 78 -8.92 -3.90 5.41
CA PRO A 78 -9.66 -4.83 4.54
C PRO A 78 -9.10 -4.90 3.11
N PHE A 79 -8.24 -3.97 2.72
CA PHE A 79 -7.63 -3.92 1.40
C PHE A 79 -6.15 -4.33 1.46
N PRO A 80 -5.77 -5.48 0.87
CA PRO A 80 -4.38 -5.89 0.83
C PRO A 80 -3.55 -4.93 -0.02
N TYR A 81 -2.25 -4.86 0.30
CA TYR A 81 -1.29 -4.07 -0.45
C TYR A 81 -1.09 -4.66 -1.85
N GLY A 82 -1.02 -3.79 -2.87
CA GLY A 82 -0.61 -4.21 -4.21
C GLY A 82 -1.11 -3.30 -5.32
N TYR A 83 -0.86 -3.73 -6.56
CA TYR A 83 -1.37 -3.04 -7.75
C TYR A 83 -2.78 -3.49 -8.07
N ARG A 84 -3.61 -2.55 -8.50
CA ARG A 84 -4.98 -2.78 -8.95
C ARG A 84 -5.17 -2.14 -10.31
N LYS A 85 -5.72 -2.89 -11.27
CA LYS A 85 -5.94 -2.38 -12.63
C LYS A 85 -7.03 -1.31 -12.61
N VAL A 86 -6.73 -0.15 -13.17
CA VAL A 86 -7.65 0.99 -13.27
C VAL A 86 -8.04 1.16 -14.73
N SER A 87 -9.31 1.43 -15.00
CA SER A 87 -9.73 1.74 -16.37
C SER A 87 -9.24 3.13 -16.78
N ARG A 88 -8.99 3.34 -18.07
CA ARG A 88 -8.58 4.64 -18.61
C ARG A 88 -9.63 5.71 -18.31
N GLU A 89 -10.91 5.37 -18.37
CA GLU A 89 -12.01 6.29 -18.04
C GLU A 89 -11.95 6.74 -16.59
N LEU A 90 -11.65 5.82 -15.66
CA LEU A 90 -11.53 6.15 -14.24
C LEU A 90 -10.32 7.06 -13.99
N VAL A 91 -9.18 6.81 -14.65
CA VAL A 91 -8.01 7.71 -14.59
C VAL A 91 -8.35 9.11 -15.10
N LEU A 92 -8.93 9.21 -16.30
CA LEU A 92 -9.28 10.50 -16.92
C LEU A 92 -10.31 11.28 -16.08
N ARG A 93 -11.28 10.59 -15.48
CA ARG A 93 -12.25 11.21 -14.57
C ARG A 93 -11.61 11.74 -13.30
N THR A 94 -10.66 11.02 -12.71
CA THR A 94 -9.95 11.47 -11.51
C THR A 94 -9.06 12.67 -11.80
N LEU A 95 -8.36 12.68 -12.95
CA LEU A 95 -7.53 13.80 -13.38
C LEU A 95 -8.35 15.04 -13.78
N GLY A 96 -9.58 14.85 -14.26
CA GLY A 96 -10.47 15.92 -14.71
C GLY A 96 -11.06 16.81 -13.61
N GLY A 97 -10.89 16.47 -12.33
CA GLY A 97 -11.09 17.40 -11.21
C GLY A 97 -12.52 17.92 -10.96
N GLU A 98 -13.58 17.31 -11.50
CA GLU A 98 -14.93 17.86 -11.34
C GLU A 98 -15.73 17.21 -10.21
N GLY A 99 -16.30 18.00 -9.30
CA GLY A 99 -17.43 17.62 -8.44
C GLY A 99 -17.07 17.01 -7.09
N TYR A 100 -16.91 17.88 -6.10
CA TYR A 100 -17.00 17.54 -4.68
C TYR A 100 -18.37 18.01 -4.14
N PRO A 101 -19.11 17.19 -3.37
CA PRO A 101 -18.78 15.83 -2.96
C PRO A 101 -18.87 14.82 -4.13
N PRO A 102 -18.10 13.71 -4.09
CA PRO A 102 -18.21 12.66 -5.10
C PRO A 102 -19.61 12.06 -5.09
N SER A 103 -20.19 11.85 -6.27
CA SER A 103 -21.49 11.16 -6.37
C SER A 103 -21.39 9.72 -5.85
N ASP A 104 -22.50 9.15 -5.38
CA ASP A 104 -22.56 7.77 -4.87
C ASP A 104 -21.99 6.75 -5.86
N LYS A 105 -22.19 6.98 -7.16
CA LYS A 105 -21.63 6.13 -8.23
C LYS A 105 -20.10 6.14 -8.25
N ARG A 106 -19.48 7.29 -7.95
CA ARG A 106 -18.00 7.41 -7.91
C ARG A 106 -17.44 6.71 -6.68
N LEU A 107 -18.06 6.90 -5.52
CA LEU A 107 -17.68 6.19 -4.31
C LEU A 107 -17.82 4.66 -4.49
N ALA A 108 -18.93 4.20 -5.05
CA ALA A 108 -19.13 2.78 -5.36
C ALA A 108 -18.07 2.23 -6.32
N SER A 109 -17.72 2.99 -7.37
CA SER A 109 -16.68 2.59 -8.33
C SER A 109 -15.30 2.50 -7.67
N PHE A 110 -14.97 3.46 -6.80
CA PHE A 110 -13.72 3.45 -6.05
C PHE A 110 -13.65 2.27 -5.07
N LEU A 111 -14.72 2.02 -4.29
CA LEU A 111 -14.80 0.87 -3.40
C LEU A 111 -14.72 -0.46 -4.15
N SER A 112 -15.34 -0.55 -5.33
CA SER A 112 -15.22 -1.71 -6.21
C SER A 112 -13.78 -1.93 -6.67
N LEU A 113 -13.05 -0.85 -7.00
CA LEU A 113 -11.61 -0.93 -7.30
C LEU A 113 -10.83 -1.43 -6.08
N LEU A 114 -11.08 -0.91 -4.87
CA LEU A 114 -10.40 -1.35 -3.65
C LEU A 114 -10.67 -2.81 -3.29
N ARG A 115 -11.85 -3.34 -3.65
CA ARG A 115 -12.23 -4.75 -3.42
C ARG A 115 -11.79 -5.71 -4.53
N SER A 116 -11.25 -5.21 -5.64
CA SER A 116 -10.76 -6.06 -6.73
C SER A 116 -9.61 -6.97 -6.28
N GLU A 117 -9.14 -7.88 -7.14
CA GLU A 117 -7.90 -8.60 -6.84
C GLU A 117 -6.68 -7.73 -7.11
N THR A 118 -5.59 -7.96 -6.38
CA THR A 118 -4.29 -7.40 -6.73
C THR A 118 -3.74 -8.10 -7.98
N VAL A 119 -2.90 -7.41 -8.74
CA VAL A 119 -2.35 -7.91 -10.01
C VAL A 119 -0.86 -7.62 -10.15
N VAL A 120 -0.21 -8.32 -11.07
CA VAL A 120 1.11 -7.93 -11.56
C VAL A 120 0.91 -6.87 -12.67
N PRO A 121 1.52 -5.68 -12.56
CA PRO A 121 1.40 -4.66 -13.59
C PRO A 121 2.12 -5.08 -14.88
N GLU A 122 1.50 -4.75 -16.01
CA GLU A 122 2.01 -5.01 -17.36
C GLU A 122 2.26 -3.69 -18.08
N GLY A 123 3.14 -3.72 -19.09
CA GLY A 123 3.43 -2.55 -19.92
C GLY A 123 2.17 -2.02 -20.62
N GLY A 124 1.97 -0.70 -20.59
CA GLY A 124 0.83 -0.04 -21.25
C GLY A 124 -0.48 -0.06 -20.46
N GLY A 125 -0.51 -0.65 -19.27
CA GLY A 125 -1.67 -0.60 -18.38
C GLY A 125 -1.71 0.63 -17.46
N HIS A 126 -2.83 0.79 -16.76
CA HIS A 126 -3.00 1.78 -15.69
C HIS A 126 -3.27 1.07 -14.38
N TYR A 127 -2.56 1.47 -13.33
CA TYR A 127 -2.60 0.79 -12.04
C TYR A 127 -2.64 1.80 -10.91
N ALA A 128 -3.42 1.48 -9.88
CA ALA A 128 -3.34 2.14 -8.60
C ALA A 128 -2.50 1.25 -7.68
N GLU A 129 -1.50 1.82 -7.02
CA GLU A 129 -0.63 1.14 -6.07
C GLU A 129 -0.92 1.62 -4.66
N GLY A 130 -0.92 0.69 -3.71
CA GLY A 130 -0.80 1.03 -2.30
C GLY A 130 -1.38 -0.03 -1.39
N PRO A 131 -1.37 0.24 -0.08
CA PRO A 131 -2.53 0.03 0.76
C PRO A 131 -3.48 1.24 0.61
N PHE A 132 -4.79 1.02 0.66
CA PHE A 132 -5.77 2.12 0.70
C PHE A 132 -6.40 2.15 2.08
N VAL A 133 -6.34 3.29 2.75
CA VAL A 133 -6.98 3.48 4.06
C VAL A 133 -8.16 4.42 3.86
N LEU A 134 -9.36 3.97 4.23
CA LEU A 134 -10.53 4.84 4.30
C LEU A 134 -10.61 5.37 5.73
N THR A 135 -10.71 6.68 5.89
CA THR A 135 -10.88 7.38 7.17
C THR A 135 -12.15 8.24 7.10
N SER A 136 -13.27 7.62 6.75
CA SER A 136 -14.54 8.35 6.62
C SER A 136 -15.76 7.49 6.98
N SER A 137 -16.66 8.08 7.75
CA SER A 137 -18.03 7.78 8.24
C SER A 137 -18.88 6.59 7.75
N ARG A 138 -18.51 5.83 6.72
CA ARG A 138 -19.11 4.52 6.41
C ARG A 138 -18.44 3.42 7.23
N LYS A 139 -18.84 3.34 8.51
CA LYS A 139 -18.32 2.37 9.49
C LYS A 139 -18.45 0.91 9.01
N ASP A 140 -19.32 0.59 8.06
CA ASP A 140 -19.50 -0.76 7.50
C ASP A 140 -18.31 -1.24 6.65
N VAL A 141 -17.44 -0.35 6.17
CA VAL A 141 -16.27 -0.68 5.35
C VAL A 141 -14.96 -0.55 6.12
N LEU A 142 -15.00 0.08 7.30
CA LEU A 142 -13.83 0.30 8.15
C LEU A 142 -13.54 -0.94 9.01
N SER A 143 -12.26 -1.25 9.20
CA SER A 143 -11.84 -2.14 10.29
C SER A 143 -12.15 -1.51 11.64
N GLU A 144 -12.23 -2.30 12.72
CA GLU A 144 -12.47 -1.78 14.07
C GLU A 144 -11.49 -0.66 14.45
N LYS A 145 -10.21 -0.83 14.11
CA LYS A 145 -9.18 0.19 14.35
C LYS A 145 -9.29 1.42 13.47
N GLN A 146 -9.81 1.29 12.25
CA GLN A 146 -10.13 2.46 11.43
C GLN A 146 -11.32 3.23 11.99
N LYS A 147 -12.31 2.54 12.61
CA LYS A 147 -13.42 3.22 13.30
C LYS A 147 -12.93 4.01 14.50
N GLU A 148 -12.00 3.46 15.28
CA GLU A 148 -11.38 4.16 16.42
C GLU A 148 -10.62 5.43 16.03
N ILE A 149 -10.05 5.49 14.82
CA ILE A 149 -9.31 6.65 14.31
C ILE A 149 -10.26 7.70 13.70
N ASP A 150 -11.43 7.27 13.20
CA ASP A 150 -12.43 8.14 12.55
C ASP A 150 -13.34 8.86 13.56
N ASP A 151 -13.47 8.34 14.79
CA ASP A 151 -14.19 8.95 15.92
C ASP A 151 -13.35 10.03 16.65
#